data_AF-A0A533W6P2-F1
#
_entry.id   AF-A0A533W6P2-F1
#
_cell.length_a   1.000
_cell.length_b   1.000
_cell.length_c   1.000
_cell.angle_alpha   90.00
_cell.angle_beta   90.00
_cell.angle_gamma   90.00
#
_symmetry.space_group_name_H-M   'P 1'
#
loop_
_entity.id
_entity.type
_entity.pdbx_description
1 polymer ?
#
loop_
_entity_poly.entity_id
_entity_poly.type
_entity_poly.pdbx_seq_one_letter_code
_entity_poly.pdbx_strand_id
1 'polypeptide(L)'
;MVKYSSHARKRMLERPITEEEVKGALEHPLEVIQIRYGRKAACGRLSGGKYVVVIFEEAEQVYSRHSRRGGQESREKGMASLEFDKQVNALYLRLRKGKIFSSEPLADNIIIDLDEKKKVLGLELLLPSTIKKEIKAQLTSRR
;
A
#
# COMPACT_ATOMS: atom_id res chain seq x y z
N MET A 1 9.50 -16.02 10.96
CA MET A 1 9.63 -16.74 9.67
C MET A 1 8.47 -16.32 8.77
N VAL A 2 8.76 -15.73 7.60
CA VAL A 2 7.72 -15.30 6.65
C VAL A 2 7.25 -16.51 5.85
N LYS A 3 5.92 -16.73 5.78
CA LYS A 3 5.30 -17.73 4.91
C LYS A 3 4.60 -17.03 3.77
N TYR A 4 4.87 -17.46 2.55
CA TYR A 4 4.29 -16.88 1.34
C TYR A 4 3.13 -17.75 0.86
N SER A 5 1.98 -17.12 0.59
CA SER A 5 0.87 -17.78 -0.11
C SER A 5 1.25 -18.07 -1.57
N SER A 6 0.55 -19.02 -2.20
CA SER A 6 0.71 -19.28 -3.65
C SER A 6 0.49 -18.02 -4.48
N HIS A 7 -0.47 -17.18 -4.08
CA HIS A 7 -0.73 -15.89 -4.72
C HIS A 7 0.46 -14.93 -4.58
N ALA A 8 1.04 -14.81 -3.39
CA ALA A 8 2.19 -13.94 -3.16
C ALA A 8 3.40 -14.37 -4.01
N ARG A 9 3.71 -15.67 -4.04
CA ARG A 9 4.80 -16.22 -4.87
C ARG A 9 4.60 -15.92 -6.36
N LYS A 10 3.37 -16.07 -6.87
CA LYS A 10 3.04 -15.72 -8.26
C LYS A 10 3.31 -14.24 -8.54
N ARG A 11 2.87 -13.33 -7.65
CA ARG A 11 3.08 -11.88 -7.81
C ARG A 11 4.54 -11.47 -7.73
N MET A 12 5.32 -12.14 -6.88
CA MET A 12 6.77 -11.91 -6.80
C MET A 12 7.46 -12.27 -8.12
N LEU A 13 7.12 -13.42 -8.72
CA LEU A 13 7.68 -13.85 -10.01
C LEU A 13 7.28 -12.90 -11.17
N GLU A 14 6.02 -12.47 -11.21
CA GLU A 14 5.52 -11.54 -12.25
C GLU A 14 6.18 -10.15 -12.19
N ARG A 15 6.69 -9.74 -11.03
CA ARG A 15 7.17 -8.37 -10.75
C ARG A 15 8.67 -8.32 -10.37
N PRO A 16 9.42 -9.34 -10.77
CA PRO A 16 10.72 -9.72 -10.21
C PRO A 16 11.05 -9.22 -8.79
N ILE A 17 10.14 -9.46 -7.83
CA ILE A 17 10.34 -9.07 -6.42
C ILE A 17 11.03 -10.21 -5.67
N THR A 18 12.15 -9.94 -4.99
CA THR A 18 12.90 -10.98 -4.27
C THR A 18 12.38 -11.18 -2.83
N GLU A 19 12.77 -12.30 -2.19
CA GLU A 19 12.42 -12.53 -0.79
C GLU A 19 13.09 -11.51 0.15
N GLU A 20 14.30 -11.03 -0.19
CA GLU A 20 15.04 -9.99 0.53
C GLU A 20 14.31 -8.65 0.48
N GLU A 21 13.75 -8.29 -0.67
CA GLU A 21 12.96 -7.06 -0.82
C GLU A 21 11.68 -7.11 0.02
N VAL A 22 11.02 -8.27 0.06
CA VAL A 22 9.85 -8.48 0.92
C VAL A 22 10.24 -8.40 2.39
N LYS A 23 11.34 -9.05 2.80
CA LYS A 23 11.84 -8.98 4.17
C LYS A 23 12.19 -7.56 4.56
N GLY A 24 12.93 -6.83 3.72
CA GLY A 24 13.29 -5.44 3.95
C GLY A 24 12.07 -4.54 4.12
N ALA A 25 11.01 -4.75 3.33
CA ALA A 25 9.76 -4.03 3.49
C ALA A 25 9.01 -4.35 4.79
N LEU A 26 9.14 -5.58 5.31
CA LEU A 26 8.52 -6.00 6.56
C LEU A 26 9.34 -5.58 7.80
N GLU A 27 10.66 -5.61 7.71
CA GLU A 27 11.59 -5.31 8.82
C GLU A 27 11.86 -3.80 8.95
N HIS A 28 11.93 -3.10 7.83
CA HIS A 28 12.20 -1.66 7.76
C HIS A 28 11.14 -0.93 6.91
N PRO A 29 9.85 -1.00 7.28
CA PRO A 29 8.79 -0.33 6.54
C PRO A 29 8.93 1.19 6.66
N LEU A 30 8.71 1.89 5.54
CA LEU A 30 8.42 3.33 5.56
C LEU A 30 7.13 3.61 6.32
N GLU A 31 6.13 2.75 6.12
CA GLU A 31 4.83 2.83 6.78
C GLU A 31 4.17 1.45 6.84
N VAL A 32 3.40 1.21 7.90
CA VAL A 32 2.53 0.04 8.04
C VAL A 32 1.12 0.52 8.33
N ILE A 33 0.17 0.10 7.51
CA ILE A 33 -1.26 0.41 7.69
C ILE A 33 -2.04 -0.85 7.99
N GLN A 34 -3.11 -0.72 8.78
CA GLN A 34 -4.07 -1.79 8.97
C GLN A 34 -5.09 -1.78 7.84
N ILE A 35 -5.34 -2.95 7.25
CA ILE A 35 -6.31 -3.13 6.17
C ILE A 35 -7.42 -4.09 6.61
N ARG A 36 -8.39 -4.34 5.72
CA ARG A 36 -9.54 -5.21 6.03
C ARG A 36 -9.10 -6.65 6.34
N TYR A 37 -9.92 -7.34 7.14
CA TYR A 37 -9.76 -8.76 7.49
C TYR A 37 -8.50 -9.09 8.29
N GLY A 38 -8.11 -8.24 9.24
CA GLY A 38 -6.99 -8.50 10.14
C GLY A 38 -5.60 -8.39 9.50
N ARG A 39 -5.53 -8.01 8.22
CA ARG A 39 -4.28 -7.84 7.47
C ARG A 39 -3.64 -6.48 7.74
N LYS A 40 -2.34 -6.42 7.48
CA LYS A 40 -1.54 -5.20 7.42
C LYS A 40 -0.90 -5.06 6.04
N ALA A 41 -0.58 -3.83 5.66
CA ALA A 41 0.23 -3.56 4.48
C ALA A 41 1.46 -2.75 4.88
N ALA A 42 2.65 -3.26 4.56
CA ALA A 42 3.92 -2.59 4.78
C ALA A 42 4.47 -2.04 3.44
N CYS A 43 4.84 -0.77 3.42
CA CYS A 43 5.51 -0.14 2.27
C CYS A 43 7.02 -0.12 2.52
N GLY A 44 7.80 -0.76 1.64
CA GLY A 44 9.26 -0.74 1.66
C GLY A 44 9.84 0.01 0.48
N ARG A 45 10.99 0.65 0.69
CA ARG A 45 11.78 1.28 -0.39
C ARG A 45 12.75 0.28 -0.98
N LEU A 46 12.79 0.19 -2.30
CA LEU A 46 13.75 -0.61 -3.06
C LEU A 46 14.86 0.27 -3.63
N SER A 47 15.91 -0.38 -4.15
CA SER A 47 16.95 0.31 -4.91
C SER A 47 16.39 0.97 -6.18
N GLY A 48 17.03 2.07 -6.61
CA GLY A 48 16.58 2.80 -7.80
C GLY A 48 15.28 3.59 -7.63
N GLY A 49 14.86 3.89 -6.39
CA GLY A 49 13.68 4.73 -6.11
C GLY A 49 12.33 4.02 -6.27
N LYS A 50 12.33 2.69 -6.45
CA LYS A 50 11.12 1.88 -6.50
C LYS A 50 10.58 1.60 -5.10
N TYR A 51 9.32 1.16 -5.03
CA TYR A 51 8.65 0.79 -3.78
C TYR A 51 7.97 -0.57 -3.93
N VAL A 52 7.86 -1.29 -2.81
CA VAL A 52 7.08 -2.53 -2.70
C VAL A 52 6.05 -2.40 -1.59
N VAL A 53 4.85 -2.89 -1.85
CA VAL A 53 3.80 -3.03 -0.83
C VAL A 53 3.59 -4.50 -0.54
N VAL A 54 3.83 -4.89 0.71
CA VAL A 54 3.67 -6.27 1.20
C VAL A 54 2.41 -6.33 2.05
N ILE A 55 1.43 -7.13 1.62
CA ILE A 55 0.23 -7.41 2.41
C ILE A 55 0.45 -8.69 3.21
N PHE A 56 0.30 -8.62 4.52
CA PHE A 56 0.60 -9.73 5.42
C PHE A 56 -0.39 -9.81 6.59
N GLU A 57 -0.41 -10.97 7.25
CA GLU A 57 -1.08 -11.21 8.52
C GLU A 57 0.00 -11.59 9.53
N GLU A 58 -0.06 -11.05 10.74
CA GLU A 58 0.79 -11.51 11.82
C GLU A 58 0.20 -12.79 12.39
N ALA A 59 0.98 -13.87 12.41
CA ALA A 59 0.60 -15.05 13.18
C ALA A 59 0.72 -14.68 14.66
N GLU A 60 -0.39 -14.59 15.38
CA GLU A 60 -0.35 -14.45 16.84
C GLU A 60 0.46 -15.63 17.41
N GLN A 61 1.59 -15.32 18.05
CA GLN A 61 2.21 -16.27 18.95
C GLN A 61 1.38 -16.30 20.21
N VAL A 62 0.58 -17.35 20.39
CA VAL A 62 0.06 -17.73 21.70
C VAL A 62 1.25 -18.23 22.53
N TYR A 63 2.02 -17.31 23.10
CA TYR A 63 2.86 -17.55 24.26
C TYR A 63 2.49 -16.55 25.34
N SER A 64 2.19 -17.11 26.50
CA SER A 64 1.59 -16.49 27.69
C SER A 64 2.27 -15.19 28.16
N ARG A 65 1.41 -14.21 28.49
CA ARG A 65 1.55 -13.13 29.49
C ARG A 65 2.91 -13.01 30.20
N HIS A 66 3.56 -11.84 30.14
CA HIS A 66 3.75 -10.94 31.30
C HIS A 66 4.47 -9.62 30.91
N SER A 67 3.88 -8.50 31.35
CA SER A 67 4.53 -7.31 31.91
C SER A 67 5.24 -6.26 31.02
N ARG A 68 4.54 -5.12 30.90
CA ARG A 68 4.94 -3.73 31.25
C ARG A 68 5.83 -2.88 30.32
N ARG A 69 5.24 -1.69 30.07
CA ARG A 69 5.76 -0.31 30.11
C ARG A 69 6.56 0.23 28.91
N GLY A 70 6.03 1.35 28.40
CA GLY A 70 6.81 2.56 28.11
C GLY A 70 6.96 2.88 26.63
N GLY A 71 6.48 4.07 26.24
CA GLY A 71 6.79 4.66 24.93
C GLY A 71 5.60 5.29 24.25
N GLN A 72 5.24 6.50 24.67
CA GLN A 72 4.26 7.35 24.01
C GLN A 72 4.98 8.09 22.86
N GLU A 73 5.03 7.48 21.68
CA GLU A 73 5.26 8.20 20.41
C GLU A 73 3.90 8.42 19.75
N SER A 74 3.41 9.66 19.78
CA SER A 74 2.27 10.07 18.95
C SER A 74 2.70 10.12 17.48
N ARG A 75 2.79 8.96 16.84
CA ARG A 75 2.85 8.86 15.38
C ARG A 75 1.49 9.26 14.85
N GLU A 76 1.41 10.38 14.11
CA GLU A 76 0.22 10.71 13.33
C GLU A 76 -0.13 9.50 12.45
N LYS A 77 -1.31 8.94 12.68
CA LYS A 77 -1.86 7.83 11.90
C LYS A 77 -2.06 8.29 10.45
N GLY A 78 -1.12 7.93 9.57
CA GLY A 78 -1.33 7.97 8.13
C GLY A 78 -2.42 6.98 7.75
N MET A 79 -3.63 7.46 7.47
CA MET A 79 -4.66 6.63 6.88
C MET A 79 -4.48 6.67 5.36
N ALA A 80 -3.88 5.61 4.83
CA ALA A 80 -4.00 5.36 3.40
C ALA A 80 -5.46 5.04 3.06
N SER A 81 -5.98 5.65 2.00
CA SER A 81 -7.35 5.43 1.51
C SER A 81 -7.31 5.01 0.05
N LEU A 82 -8.30 4.22 -0.36
CA LEU A 82 -8.51 3.86 -1.76
C LEU A 82 -9.90 4.31 -2.16
N GLU A 83 -9.96 5.21 -3.13
CA GLU A 83 -11.19 5.85 -3.60
C GLU A 83 -11.32 5.59 -5.10
N PHE A 84 -12.51 5.16 -5.52
CA PHE A 84 -12.81 4.97 -6.94
C PHE A 84 -13.74 6.09 -7.42
N ASP A 85 -13.26 6.87 -8.38
CA ASP A 85 -14.07 7.88 -9.06
C ASP A 85 -14.72 7.25 -10.30
N LYS A 86 -16.05 7.12 -10.24
CA LYS A 86 -16.84 6.55 -11.34
C LYS A 86 -16.96 7.49 -12.54
N GLN A 87 -16.87 8.82 -12.33
CA GLN A 87 -17.06 9.82 -13.38
C GLN A 87 -15.88 9.79 -14.35
N VAL A 88 -14.67 9.73 -13.81
CA VAL A 88 -13.43 9.72 -14.60
C VAL A 88 -12.83 8.31 -14.75
N ASN A 89 -13.48 7.28 -14.19
CA ASN A 89 -13.00 5.90 -14.20
C ASN A 89 -11.55 5.81 -13.69
N ALA A 90 -11.30 6.39 -12.52
CA ALA A 90 -9.97 6.47 -11.93
C ALA A 90 -9.95 5.91 -10.51
N LEU A 91 -8.81 5.35 -10.11
CA LEU A 91 -8.57 4.85 -8.77
C LEU A 91 -7.53 5.72 -8.09
N TYR A 92 -7.94 6.39 -7.01
CA TYR A 92 -7.06 7.19 -6.19
C TYR A 92 -6.60 6.41 -4.97
N LEU A 93 -5.30 6.20 -4.83
CA LEU A 93 -4.69 5.67 -3.62
C LEU A 93 -3.99 6.82 -2.89
N ARG A 94 -4.59 7.27 -1.79
CA ARG A 94 -3.94 8.17 -0.85
C ARG A 94 -2.99 7.34 0.01
N LEU A 95 -1.72 7.72 0.07
CA LEU A 95 -0.75 7.07 0.95
C LEU A 95 -0.68 7.78 2.30
N ARG A 96 -0.67 9.13 2.28
CA ARG A 96 -0.66 9.95 3.49
C ARG A 96 -1.49 11.22 3.31
N LYS A 97 -1.87 11.84 4.43
CA LYS A 97 -2.51 13.16 4.42
C LYS A 97 -1.47 14.24 4.08
N GLY A 98 -1.90 15.27 3.39
CA GLY A 98 -1.08 16.42 3.04
C GLY A 98 -1.68 17.24 1.90
N LYS A 99 -1.10 18.42 1.66
CA LYS A 99 -1.50 19.31 0.58
C LYS A 99 -0.71 18.97 -0.67
N ILE A 100 -1.43 18.66 -1.75
CA ILE A 100 -0.83 18.46 -3.08
C ILE A 100 -0.21 19.79 -3.51
N PHE A 101 1.09 19.75 -3.80
CA PHE A 101 1.83 20.86 -4.35
C PHE A 101 2.00 20.72 -5.87
N SER A 102 2.32 19.52 -6.33
CA SER A 102 2.39 19.17 -7.75
C SER A 102 1.86 17.77 -7.99
N SER A 103 1.38 17.54 -9.22
CA SER A 103 1.04 16.20 -9.72
C SER A 103 1.86 15.96 -10.97
N GLU A 104 2.53 14.80 -11.04
CA GLU A 104 3.44 14.46 -12.14
C GLU A 104 3.01 13.13 -12.77
N PRO A 105 2.95 13.04 -14.12
CA PRO A 105 2.72 11.77 -14.79
C PRO A 105 3.94 10.86 -14.59
N LEU A 106 3.70 9.67 -14.05
CA LEU A 106 4.72 8.62 -13.93
C LEU A 106 4.71 7.69 -15.15
N ALA A 107 3.53 7.45 -15.71
CA ALA A 107 3.27 6.66 -16.90
C ALA A 107 1.96 7.12 -17.53
N ASP A 108 1.64 6.65 -18.74
CA ASP A 108 0.47 7.06 -19.53
C ASP A 108 -0.86 7.03 -18.74
N ASN A 109 -0.98 6.13 -17.78
CA ASN A 109 -2.18 5.94 -16.97
C ASN A 109 -1.95 6.13 -15.46
N ILE A 110 -0.80 6.65 -15.05
CA ILE A 110 -0.43 6.81 -13.63
C ILE A 110 0.05 8.23 -13.37
N ILE A 111 -0.61 8.91 -12.44
CA ILE A 111 -0.25 10.25 -11.97
C ILE A 111 0.13 10.14 -10.49
N ILE A 112 1.20 10.80 -10.08
CA ILE A 112 1.67 10.85 -8.69
C ILE A 112 1.40 12.25 -8.13
N ASP A 113 0.83 12.33 -6.94
CA ASP A 113 0.71 13.57 -6.18
C ASP A 113 1.89 13.74 -5.23
N LEU A 114 2.51 14.91 -5.25
CA LEU A 114 3.67 15.27 -4.43
C LEU A 114 3.36 16.46 -3.52
N ASP A 115 3.97 16.49 -2.33
CA ASP A 115 4.03 17.68 -1.50
C ASP A 115 5.15 18.64 -1.95
N GLU A 116 5.25 19.80 -1.30
CA GLU A 116 6.28 20.82 -1.59
C GLU A 116 7.72 20.29 -1.47
N LYS A 117 7.91 19.20 -0.72
CA LYS A 117 9.21 18.55 -0.48
C LYS A 117 9.43 17.36 -1.43
N LYS A 118 8.62 17.24 -2.48
CA LYS A 118 8.62 16.14 -3.46
C LYS A 118 8.40 14.76 -2.84
N LYS A 119 7.76 14.69 -1.67
CA LYS A 119 7.38 13.41 -1.08
C LYS A 119 6.00 13.00 -1.59
N VAL A 120 5.79 11.71 -1.85
CA VAL A 120 4.54 11.18 -2.41
C VAL A 120 3.39 11.26 -1.42
N LEU A 121 2.26 11.87 -1.82
CA LEU A 121 1.02 11.94 -1.05
C LEU A 121 0.02 10.87 -1.47
N GLY A 122 -0.06 10.60 -2.77
CA GLY A 122 -0.97 9.64 -3.36
C GLY A 122 -0.65 9.37 -4.82
N LEU A 123 -1.39 8.46 -5.42
CA LEU A 123 -1.33 8.19 -6.85
C LEU A 123 -2.74 8.01 -7.41
N GLU A 124 -2.94 8.48 -8.63
CA GLU A 124 -4.13 8.27 -9.42
C GLU A 124 -3.81 7.30 -10.56
N LEU A 125 -4.63 6.26 -10.68
CA LEU A 125 -4.57 5.29 -11.76
C LEU A 125 -5.81 5.48 -12.65
N LEU A 126 -5.58 5.95 -13.87
CA LEU A 126 -6.62 6.01 -14.89
C LEU A 126 -6.90 4.59 -15.38
N LEU A 127 -8.15 4.16 -15.25
CA LEU A 127 -8.55 2.82 -15.63
C LEU A 127 -8.97 2.77 -17.11
N PRO A 128 -8.66 1.67 -17.81
CA PRO A 128 -9.11 1.51 -19.19
C PRO A 128 -10.64 1.50 -19.28
N SER A 129 -11.17 1.98 -20.41
CA SER A 129 -12.62 2.00 -20.68
C SER A 129 -13.24 0.60 -20.72
N THR A 130 -12.43 -0.45 -20.90
CA THR A 130 -12.83 -1.84 -21.08
C THR A 130 -12.76 -2.69 -19.80
N ILE A 131 -12.74 -2.07 -18.62
CA ILE A 131 -12.78 -2.84 -17.36
C ILE A 131 -14.01 -3.76 -17.32
N LYS A 132 -13.74 -5.04 -17.04
CA LYS A 132 -14.76 -6.08 -16.87
C LYS A 132 -15.80 -5.67 -15.82
N LYS A 133 -17.07 -5.94 -16.11
CA LYS A 133 -18.20 -5.52 -15.26
C LYS A 133 -18.07 -6.02 -13.82
N GLU A 134 -17.48 -7.20 -13.62
CA GLU A 134 -17.27 -7.79 -12.29
C GLU A 134 -16.26 -6.98 -11.46
N ILE A 135 -15.20 -6.46 -12.09
CA ILE A 135 -14.22 -5.60 -11.43
C ILE A 135 -14.85 -4.24 -11.11
N LYS A 136 -15.64 -3.69 -12.04
CA LYS A 136 -16.37 -2.43 -11.81
C LYS A 136 -17.36 -2.57 -10.65
N ALA A 137 -18.03 -3.71 -10.52
CA ALA A 137 -18.89 -3.98 -9.38
C ALA A 137 -18.12 -3.98 -8.05
N GLN A 138 -16.94 -4.61 -7.97
CA GLN A 138 -16.11 -4.65 -6.77
C GLN A 138 -15.54 -3.27 -6.37
N LEU A 139 -15.24 -2.41 -7.35
CA LEU A 139 -14.79 -1.04 -7.11
C LEU A 139 -15.91 -0.13 -6.62
N THR A 140 -17.15 -0.42 -7.04
CA THR A 140 -18.32 0.42 -6.74
C THR A 140 -19.15 -0.04 -5.54
N SER A 141 -18.99 -1.29 -5.09
CA SER A 141 -19.69 -1.89 -3.94
C SER A 141 -19.10 -1.51 -2.58
N ARG A 142 -18.05 -0.68 -2.55
CA ARG A 142 -17.45 -0.13 -1.32
C ARG A 142 -18.05 1.25 -1.04
N ARG A 143 -19.26 1.30 -0.48
CA ARG A 143 -19.75 2.46 0.27
C ARG A 143 -20.07 2.00 1.68
#